data_AF-A0AA86XU62-F1
#
_entry.id   AF-A0AA86XU62-F1
#
_cell.length_a   1.000
_cell.length_b   1.000
_cell.length_c   1.000
_cell.angle_alpha   90.00
_cell.angle_beta   90.00
_cell.angle_gamma   90.00
#
_symmetry.space_group_name_H-M   'P 1'
#
loop_
_entity.id
_entity.type
_entity.pdbx_description
1 polymer ?
#
loop_
_entity_poly.entity_id
_entity_poly.type
_entity_poly.pdbx_seq_one_letter_code
_entity_poly.pdbx_strand_id
1 'polypeptide(L)' 'MKAQHKNILIAVVLTLLMIAIINNVSTLEAVKQLINGKRGWF' A
#
# COMPACT_ATOMS: atom_id res chain seq x y z
N MET A 1 19.91 -13.58 -8.27
CA MET A 1 19.48 -12.17 -8.18
C MET A 1 20.61 -11.31 -7.65
N LYS A 2 21.12 -10.36 -8.44
CA LYS A 2 22.10 -9.37 -7.96
C LYS A 2 21.50 -8.60 -6.77
N ALA A 3 22.31 -8.16 -5.81
CA ALA A 3 21.84 -7.50 -4.57
C ALA A 3 20.81 -6.39 -4.83
N GLN A 4 20.98 -5.62 -5.91
CA GLN A 4 20.04 -4.60 -6.35
C GLN A 4 18.62 -5.12 -6.61
N HIS A 5 18.46 -6.30 -7.22
CA HIS A 5 17.14 -6.88 -7.50
C HIS A 5 16.45 -7.37 -6.21
N LYS A 6 17.22 -7.85 -5.24
CA LYS A 6 16.70 -8.23 -3.92
C LYS A 6 16.21 -7.00 -3.14
N ASN A 7 16.96 -5.89 -3.19
CA ASN A 7 16.57 -4.65 -2.52
C ASN A 7 15.28 -4.05 -3.10
N ILE A 8 15.14 -4.06 -4.43
CA ILE A 8 13.91 -3.60 -5.10
C ILE A 8 12.72 -4.48 -4.69
N LEU A 9 12.90 -5.80 -4.70
CA LEU A 9 11.83 -6.72 -4.30
C LEU A 9 11.38 -6.48 -2.86
N ILE A 10 12.33 -6.30 -1.93
CA ILE A 10 12.03 -5.99 -0.53
C ILE A 10 11.29 -4.66 -0.39
N ALA A 11 11.72 -3.62 -1.11
CA ALA A 11 11.06 -2.33 -1.11
C ALA A 11 9.62 -2.41 -1.63
N VAL A 12 9.38 -3.16 -2.72
CA VAL A 12 8.04 -3.38 -3.28
C VAL A 12 7.15 -4.13 -2.29
N VAL A 13 7.66 -5.20 -1.67
CA VAL A 13 6.92 -5.98 -0.67
C VAL A 13 6.54 -5.12 0.54
N LEU A 14 7.47 -4.32 1.06
CA LEU A 14 7.21 -3.40 2.17
C LEU A 14 6.18 -2.33 1.82
N THR A 15 6.25 -1.78 0.61
CA THR A 15 5.31 -0.78 0.14
C THR A 15 3.89 -1.37 0.03
N LEU A 16 3.76 -2.57 -0.53
CA LEU A 16 2.48 -3.26 -0.64
C LEU A 16 1.89 -3.62 0.73
N LEU A 17 2.74 -4.04 1.68
CA LEU A 17 2.33 -4.30 3.06
C LEU A 17 1.78 -3.05 3.75
N MET A 18 2.46 -1.91 3.61
CA MET A 18 1.99 -0.65 4.18
C MET A 18 0.66 -0.20 3.58
N ILE A 19 0.50 -0.31 2.25
CA ILE A 19 -0.76 0.02 1.57
C ILE A 19 -1.88 -0.92 2.06
N ALA A 20 -1.62 -2.22 2.20
CA ALA A 20 -2.58 -3.18 2.70
C ALA A 20 -3.00 -2.87 4.14
N ILE A 21 -2.06 -2.51 5.01
CA ILE A 21 -2.35 -2.09 6.40
C ILE A 21 -3.25 -0.86 6.39
N ILE A 22 -2.88 0.18 5.63
CA ILE A 22 -3.71 1.40 5.49
C ILE A 22 -5.11 1.03 5.00
N ASN A 23 -5.23 0.13 4.02
CA ASN A 23 -6.50 -0.31 3.46
C ASN A 23 -7.33 -1.18 4.43
N ASN A 24 -6.71 -1.86 5.39
CA ASN A 24 -7.40 -2.74 6.33
C ASN A 24 -7.67 -2.08 7.71
N VAL A 25 -6.99 -0.97 8.00
CA VAL A 25 -7.25 -0.16 9.19
C VAL A 25 -8.53 0.65 8.97
N SER A 26 -9.60 0.31 9.70
CA SER A 26 -10.92 0.95 9.61
C SER A 26 -10.90 2.43 10.03
N THR A 27 -9.97 2.83 10.90
CA THR A 27 -9.82 4.23 11.34
C THR A 27 -9.34 5.19 10.24
N LEU A 28 -8.86 4.65 9.11
CA LEU A 28 -8.45 5.44 7.94
C LEU A 28 -9.55 5.52 6.87
N GLU A 29 -10.78 5.07 7.12
CA GLU A 29 -11.89 5.14 6.15
C GLU A 29 -12.14 6.54 5.60
N ALA A 30 -12.10 7.58 6.44
CA ALA A 30 -12.24 8.96 6.00
C ALA A 30 -11.12 9.37 5.03
N VAL A 31 -9.90 8.91 5.29
CA VAL A 31 -8.72 9.16 4.45
C VAL A 31 -8.80 8.34 3.15
N LYS A 32 -9.28 7.09 3.21
CA LYS A 32 -9.54 6.27 2.02
C LYS A 32 -10.58 6.90 1.11
N GLN A 33 -11.68 7.41 1.67
CA GLN A 33 -12.70 8.10 0.88
C GLN A 33 -12.19 9.41 0.27
N LEU A 34 -11.32 10.13 0.99
CA LEU A 34 -10.68 11.36 0.49
C LEU A 34 -9.70 11.07 -0.66
N ILE A 35 -8.90 10.00 -0.55
CA ILE A 35 -7.84 9.68 -1.52
C ILE A 35 -8.37 8.88 -2.71
N ASN A 36 -9.24 7.87 -2.49
CA ASN A 36 -9.72 6.99 -3.55
C ASN A 36 -11.00 7.49 -4.24
N GLY A 37 -11.73 8.44 -3.64
CA GLY A 37 -13.05 8.87 -4.13
C GLY A 37 -14.09 7.74 -4.16
N LYS A 38 -15.30 8.03 -4.70
CA LYS A 38 -16.46 7.11 -4.73
C LYS A 38 -16.25 5.80 -5.52
N ARG A 39 -15.14 5.67 -6.25
CA ARG A 39 -14.80 4.50 -7.07
C ARG A 39 -13.41 4.05 -6.66
N GLY A 40 -13.33 3.26 -5.59
CA GLY A 40 -12.08 2.75 -5.06
C GLY A 40 -11.19 2.16 -6.16
N TRP A 41 -9.93 2.62 -6.22
CA TRP A 41 -8.85 1.92 -6.93
C TRP A 41 -8.28 0.75 -6.09
N PHE A 42 -8.77 0.60 -4.86
CA PHE A 42 -8.62 -0.54 -3.95
C PHE A 42 -10.00 -0.93 -3.40
#